data_AF-A0A4R8JY03-F1
#
_entry.id   AF-A0A4R8JY03-F1
#
_cell.length_a   1.000
_cell.length_b   1.000
_cell.length_c   1.000
_cell.angle_alpha   90.00
_cell.angle_beta   90.00
_cell.angle_gamma   90.00
#
_symmetry.space_group_name_H-M   'P 1'
#
loop_
_entity.id
_entity.type
_entity.pdbx_description
1 polymer ?
#
loop_
_entity_poly.entity_id
_entity_poly.type
_entity_poly.pdbx_seq_one_letter_code
_entity_poly.pdbx_strand_id
1 'polypeptide(L)'
;MNPTRIATWKPLYSADMLRATGRAPIAPFRRLLGMVARVAREPAVHTLLRRCQLVSGVVLLVYLSLHLINHALGIWSLDLAGRGLALALWVWRSVPGTVLLYGASLLHFSLALRTIYGRRHWKMPLTEWVRLWAGLSLPLLLIRHVVSTRLASSLYGFEPNYERIVISLITSGTQGLQLALLAPGWVHGCLGLWLRMRHRAGARRAKPYLMGLLVGLPMLSAAGFVRMKQAVLALCTGPLRTDPKLVAHQLSLDAWRHNILMLYLSLLIGAFVAGQVRNRRERRRLRKATMTV
;
A
#
# COMPACT_ATOMS: atom_id res chain seq x y z
N MET A 1 -87.47 -21.05 -20.76
CA MET A 1 -87.29 -19.64 -20.34
C MET A 1 -87.14 -18.78 -21.59
N ASN A 2 -88.08 -17.87 -21.81
CA ASN A 2 -88.12 -16.79 -22.82
C ASN A 2 -87.58 -15.48 -22.14
N PRO A 3 -87.45 -14.28 -22.75
CA PRO A 3 -87.07 -13.81 -24.11
C PRO A 3 -85.96 -12.69 -24.07
N THR A 4 -85.66 -12.07 -25.24
CA THR A 4 -85.38 -10.63 -25.51
C THR A 4 -83.98 -10.07 -25.86
N ARG A 5 -83.92 -9.53 -27.10
CA ARG A 5 -83.49 -8.19 -27.59
C ARG A 5 -82.02 -7.71 -27.55
N ILE A 6 -81.45 -7.64 -28.77
CA ILE A 6 -80.88 -6.49 -29.50
C ILE A 6 -80.25 -5.33 -28.68
N ALA A 7 -78.96 -5.04 -28.95
CA ALA A 7 -78.45 -3.66 -29.02
C ALA A 7 -77.26 -3.56 -30.00
N THR A 8 -77.49 -2.88 -31.12
CA THR A 8 -76.49 -2.39 -32.08
C THR A 8 -75.68 -1.25 -31.47
N TRP A 9 -74.35 -1.28 -31.60
CA TRP A 9 -73.49 -0.11 -31.36
C TRP A 9 -72.42 0.02 -32.47
N LYS A 10 -72.56 1.09 -33.25
CA LYS A 10 -71.53 1.85 -33.99
C LYS A 10 -71.77 3.33 -33.61
N PRO A 11 -70.88 4.28 -33.90
CA PRO A 11 -69.43 4.37 -33.68
C PRO A 11 -69.08 5.69 -32.97
N LEU A 12 -67.85 5.87 -32.46
CA LEU A 12 -67.28 7.23 -32.29
C LEU A 12 -65.81 7.20 -32.70
N TYR A 13 -65.58 7.29 -34.02
CA TYR A 13 -64.37 7.91 -34.54
C TYR A 13 -64.52 9.41 -34.32
N SER A 14 -64.03 9.89 -33.18
CA SER A 14 -63.83 11.32 -32.95
C SER A 14 -62.49 11.70 -33.56
N ALA A 15 -62.53 12.57 -34.55
CA ALA A 15 -61.40 13.12 -35.29
C ALA A 15 -60.52 14.08 -34.43
N ASP A 16 -60.22 13.71 -33.19
CA ASP A 16 -59.40 14.51 -32.25
C ASP A 16 -58.01 13.91 -31.99
N MET A 17 -57.66 12.81 -32.67
CA MET A 17 -56.30 12.23 -32.68
C MET A 17 -55.32 12.98 -33.62
N LEU A 18 -55.51 14.29 -33.83
CA LEU A 18 -54.64 15.12 -34.68
C LEU A 18 -54.20 16.46 -34.04
N ARG A 19 -54.24 16.60 -32.71
CA ARG A 19 -53.57 17.71 -32.01
C ARG A 19 -52.88 17.30 -30.72
N ALA A 20 -51.89 16.41 -30.85
CA ALA A 20 -50.87 16.24 -29.84
C ALA A 20 -49.50 15.89 -30.46
N THR A 21 -49.14 16.50 -31.59
CA THR A 21 -47.73 16.58 -32.01
C THR A 21 -47.04 17.71 -31.26
N GLY A 22 -47.09 17.66 -29.93
CA GLY A 22 -46.15 18.37 -29.09
C GLY A 22 -44.82 17.64 -29.20
N ARG A 23 -43.81 18.28 -29.80
CA ARG A 23 -42.42 17.81 -29.87
C ARG A 23 -42.06 17.06 -28.58
N ALA A 24 -41.87 15.75 -28.66
CA ALA A 24 -41.14 15.03 -27.62
C ALA A 24 -39.82 15.78 -27.43
N PRO A 25 -39.43 16.16 -26.20
CA PRO A 25 -38.14 16.79 -25.99
C PRO A 25 -37.11 15.73 -26.37
N ILE A 26 -36.48 15.92 -27.54
CA ILE A 26 -35.30 15.18 -27.94
C ILE A 26 -34.23 15.57 -26.92
N ALA A 27 -34.20 14.86 -25.79
CA ALA A 27 -33.07 14.92 -24.88
C ALA A 27 -31.84 14.68 -25.76
N PRO A 28 -30.89 15.63 -25.83
CA PRO A 28 -29.88 15.59 -26.86
C PRO A 28 -29.14 14.28 -26.71
N PHE A 29 -29.17 13.44 -27.74
CA PHE A 29 -28.52 12.12 -27.82
C PHE A 29 -27.07 12.14 -27.27
N ARG A 30 -26.41 13.30 -27.37
CA ARG A 30 -25.11 13.64 -26.78
C ARG A 30 -25.04 13.53 -25.24
N ARG A 31 -26.10 13.87 -24.49
CA ARG A 31 -26.18 13.71 -23.03
C ARG A 31 -26.33 12.24 -22.63
N LEU A 32 -27.08 11.45 -23.39
CA LEU A 32 -27.25 10.02 -23.13
C LEU A 32 -25.94 9.26 -23.39
N LEU A 33 -25.27 9.54 -24.52
CA LEU A 33 -23.92 9.03 -24.81
C LEU A 33 -22.90 9.43 -23.75
N GLY A 34 -22.92 10.69 -23.29
CA GLY A 34 -22.04 11.16 -22.22
C GLY A 34 -22.30 10.49 -20.87
N MET A 35 -23.57 10.16 -20.57
CA MET A 35 -23.96 9.44 -19.36
C MET A 35 -23.56 7.97 -19.42
N VAL A 36 -23.81 7.28 -20.53
CA VAL A 36 -23.41 5.88 -20.74
C VAL A 36 -21.88 5.75 -20.74
N ALA A 37 -21.15 6.66 -21.40
CA ALA A 37 -19.69 6.69 -21.37
C ALA A 37 -19.13 6.97 -19.97
N ARG A 38 -19.81 7.80 -19.17
CA ARG A 38 -19.45 8.07 -17.77
C ARG A 38 -19.71 6.85 -16.88
N VAL A 39 -20.88 6.21 -17.03
CA VAL A 39 -21.26 4.98 -16.30
C VAL A 39 -20.34 3.81 -16.63
N ALA A 40 -19.88 3.68 -17.88
CA ALA A 40 -18.91 2.66 -18.27
C ALA A 40 -17.47 2.97 -17.81
N ARG A 41 -17.08 4.25 -17.71
CA ARG A 41 -15.73 4.67 -17.26
C ARG A 41 -15.48 4.42 -15.78
N GLU A 42 -16.47 4.61 -14.91
CA GLU A 42 -16.29 4.43 -13.46
C GLU A 42 -15.84 3.00 -13.06
N PRO A 43 -16.50 1.91 -13.48
CA PRO A 43 -16.07 0.55 -13.13
C PRO A 43 -14.70 0.18 -13.70
N ALA A 44 -14.34 0.70 -14.89
CA ALA A 44 -13.03 0.48 -15.49
C ALA A 44 -11.91 1.14 -14.68
N VAL A 45 -12.10 2.40 -14.25
CA VAL A 45 -11.13 3.13 -13.42
C VAL A 45 -10.98 2.46 -12.04
N HIS A 46 -12.09 2.05 -11.41
CA HIS A 46 -12.03 1.34 -10.13
C HIS A 46 -11.28 0.01 -10.23
N THR A 47 -11.47 -0.72 -11.33
CA THR A 47 -10.75 -1.97 -11.59
C THR A 47 -9.26 -1.72 -11.81
N LEU A 48 -8.90 -0.70 -12.59
CA LEU A 48 -7.51 -0.31 -12.83
C LEU A 48 -6.79 0.04 -11.52
N LEU A 49 -7.38 0.90 -10.68
CA LEU A 49 -6.79 1.31 -9.40
C LEU A 49 -6.56 0.11 -8.48
N ARG A 50 -7.52 -0.82 -8.42
CA ARG A 50 -7.39 -2.05 -7.63
C ARG A 50 -6.28 -2.94 -8.17
N ARG A 51 -6.06 -2.99 -9.49
CA ARG A 51 -4.94 -3.72 -10.13
C ARG A 51 -3.61 -3.05 -9.81
N CYS A 52 -3.51 -1.73 -10.00
CA CYS A 52 -2.31 -0.96 -9.67
C CYS A 52 -1.90 -1.14 -8.21
N GLN A 53 -2.84 -1.07 -7.26
CA GLN A 53 -2.55 -1.29 -5.84
C GLN A 53 -2.05 -2.70 -5.54
N LEU A 54 -2.57 -3.71 -6.24
CA LEU A 54 -2.12 -5.08 -6.09
C LEU A 54 -0.72 -5.27 -6.67
N VAL A 55 -0.48 -4.82 -7.90
CA VAL A 55 0.81 -4.96 -8.58
C VAL A 55 1.90 -4.23 -7.79
N SER A 56 1.67 -2.97 -7.41
CA SER A 56 2.63 -2.22 -6.60
C SER A 56 2.87 -2.91 -5.25
N GLY A 57 1.83 -3.41 -4.58
CA GLY A 57 1.98 -4.15 -3.33
C GLY A 57 2.77 -5.45 -3.49
N VAL A 58 2.59 -6.18 -4.59
CA VAL A 58 3.34 -7.42 -4.88
C VAL A 58 4.81 -7.12 -5.14
N VAL A 59 5.12 -6.08 -5.93
CA VAL A 59 6.51 -5.65 -6.16
C VAL A 59 7.22 -5.35 -4.85
N LEU A 60 6.58 -4.58 -3.96
CA LEU A 60 7.14 -4.25 -2.64
C LEU A 60 7.28 -5.49 -1.75
N LEU A 61 6.31 -6.41 -1.79
CA LEU A 61 6.39 -7.66 -1.04
C LEU A 61 7.53 -8.55 -1.55
N VAL A 62 7.76 -8.64 -2.86
CA VAL A 62 8.90 -9.38 -3.45
C VAL A 62 10.22 -8.76 -3.00
N TYR A 63 10.38 -7.44 -3.10
CA TYR A 63 11.56 -6.74 -2.60
C TYR A 63 11.81 -7.05 -1.11
N LEU A 64 10.78 -6.92 -0.28
CA LEU A 64 10.87 -7.21 1.15
C LEU A 64 11.21 -8.68 1.43
N SER A 65 10.63 -9.61 0.65
CA SER A 65 10.88 -11.05 0.80
C SER A 65 12.34 -11.37 0.53
N LEU A 66 12.88 -10.87 -0.60
CA LEU A 66 14.28 -11.05 -0.95
C LEU A 66 15.21 -10.39 0.07
N HIS A 67 14.84 -9.23 0.59
CA HIS A 67 15.60 -8.56 1.65
C HIS A 67 15.66 -9.38 2.95
N LEU A 68 14.53 -9.96 3.38
CA LEU A 68 14.47 -10.85 4.56
C LEU A 68 15.26 -12.14 4.34
N ILE A 69 15.16 -12.74 3.15
CA ILE A 69 15.96 -13.92 2.77
C ILE A 69 17.44 -13.57 2.86
N ASN A 70 17.85 -12.40 2.36
CA ASN A 70 19.24 -11.97 2.41
C ASN A 70 19.79 -11.90 3.84
N HIS A 71 18.99 -11.37 4.77
CA HIS A 71 19.35 -11.37 6.19
C HIS A 71 19.39 -12.78 6.79
N ALA A 72 18.49 -13.67 6.38
CA ALA A 72 18.48 -15.05 6.82
C ALA A 72 19.74 -15.82 6.36
N LEU A 73 20.36 -15.46 5.25
CA LEU A 73 21.66 -16.02 4.84
C LEU A 73 22.76 -15.80 5.90
N GLY A 74 22.61 -14.77 6.73
CA GLY A 74 23.50 -14.48 7.86
C GLY A 74 23.54 -15.58 8.93
N ILE A 75 22.60 -16.54 8.91
CA ILE A 75 22.64 -17.72 9.77
C ILE A 75 23.92 -18.53 9.50
N TRP A 76 24.29 -18.67 8.23
CA TRP A 76 25.45 -19.46 7.80
C TRP A 76 26.75 -18.67 7.91
N SER A 77 26.84 -17.49 7.29
CA SER A 77 28.03 -16.65 7.40
C SER A 77 27.80 -15.20 7.00
N LEU A 78 28.67 -14.32 7.49
CA LEU A 78 28.71 -12.91 7.10
C LEU A 78 29.04 -12.74 5.61
N ASP A 79 29.93 -13.57 5.08
CA ASP A 79 30.32 -13.57 3.66
C ASP A 79 29.15 -13.96 2.73
N LEU A 80 28.41 -15.02 3.06
CA LEU A 80 27.26 -15.46 2.25
C LEU A 80 26.17 -14.38 2.20
N ALA A 81 25.85 -13.78 3.35
CA ALA A 81 24.95 -12.64 3.40
C ALA A 81 25.48 -11.47 2.56
N GLY A 82 26.79 -11.17 2.65
CA GLY A 82 27.47 -10.16 1.85
C GLY A 82 27.35 -10.37 0.33
N ARG A 83 27.53 -11.60 -0.15
CA ARG A 83 27.34 -11.95 -1.57
C ARG A 83 25.89 -11.76 -2.01
N GLY A 84 24.94 -12.21 -1.18
CA GLY A 84 23.52 -11.97 -1.43
C GLY A 84 23.19 -10.48 -1.47
N LEU A 85 23.79 -9.67 -0.58
CA LEU A 85 23.64 -8.22 -0.58
C LEU A 85 24.17 -7.64 -1.90
N ALA A 86 25.36 -8.04 -2.35
CA ALA A 86 25.92 -7.58 -3.62
C ALA A 86 24.97 -7.86 -4.80
N LEU A 87 24.38 -9.07 -4.86
CA LEU A 87 23.36 -9.41 -5.86
C LEU A 87 22.12 -8.52 -5.73
N ALA A 88 21.61 -8.31 -4.51
CA ALA A 88 20.47 -7.44 -4.27
C ALA A 88 20.76 -5.99 -4.70
N LEU A 89 21.96 -5.48 -4.44
CA LEU A 89 22.37 -4.15 -4.89
C LEU A 89 22.44 -4.09 -6.41
N TRP A 90 23.02 -5.08 -7.07
CA TRP A 90 23.09 -5.15 -8.53
C TRP A 90 21.70 -5.10 -9.17
N VAL A 91 20.75 -5.90 -8.67
CA VAL A 91 19.36 -5.91 -9.17
C VAL A 91 18.63 -4.61 -8.85
N TRP A 92 18.57 -4.22 -7.58
CA TRP A 92 17.66 -3.16 -7.12
C TRP A 92 18.22 -1.74 -7.23
N ARG A 93 19.55 -1.60 -7.39
CA ARG A 93 20.18 -0.31 -7.71
C ARG A 93 20.38 -0.08 -9.20
N SER A 94 20.12 -1.08 -10.05
CA SER A 94 19.99 -0.86 -11.49
C SER A 94 18.91 0.18 -11.79
N VAL A 95 18.98 0.81 -12.97
CA VAL A 95 17.92 1.72 -13.46
C VAL A 95 16.53 1.07 -13.42
N PRO A 96 16.30 -0.12 -14.01
CA PRO A 96 14.97 -0.74 -13.97
C PRO A 96 14.55 -1.11 -12.55
N GLY A 97 15.46 -1.64 -11.73
CA GLY A 97 15.16 -1.97 -10.32
C GLY A 97 14.76 -0.73 -9.51
N THR A 98 15.46 0.38 -9.71
CA THR A 98 15.17 1.67 -9.06
C THR A 98 13.81 2.21 -9.50
N VAL A 99 13.55 2.30 -10.81
CA VAL A 99 12.26 2.77 -11.34
C VAL A 99 11.12 1.91 -10.81
N LEU A 100 11.29 0.59 -10.82
CA LEU A 100 10.28 -0.35 -10.34
C LEU A 100 10.00 -0.17 -8.84
N LEU A 101 11.05 -0.09 -8.02
CA LEU A 101 10.91 -0.01 -6.56
C LEU A 101 10.34 1.35 -6.10
N TYR A 102 10.88 2.46 -6.60
CA TYR A 102 10.40 3.80 -6.23
C TYR A 102 9.03 4.08 -6.85
N GLY A 103 8.79 3.66 -8.09
CA GLY A 103 7.49 3.75 -8.75
C GLY A 103 6.42 2.95 -8.03
N ALA A 104 6.71 1.71 -7.64
CA ALA A 104 5.79 0.90 -6.85
C ALA A 104 5.55 1.51 -5.47
N SER A 105 6.59 2.00 -4.78
CA SER A 105 6.47 2.64 -3.47
C SER A 105 5.57 3.87 -3.52
N LEU A 106 5.84 4.78 -4.46
CA LEU A 106 5.05 6.00 -4.65
C LEU A 106 3.60 5.67 -4.99
N LEU A 107 3.38 4.81 -5.99
CA LEU A 107 2.04 4.42 -6.41
C LEU A 107 1.26 3.73 -5.28
N HIS A 108 1.90 2.82 -4.55
CA HIS A 108 1.27 2.13 -3.42
C HIS A 108 0.87 3.12 -2.32
N PHE A 109 1.77 4.02 -1.95
CA PHE A 109 1.51 5.03 -0.93
C PHE A 109 0.42 6.02 -1.34
N SER A 110 0.45 6.54 -2.57
CA SER A 110 -0.60 7.44 -3.08
C SER A 110 -1.98 6.78 -3.10
N LEU A 111 -2.07 5.50 -3.50
CA LEU A 111 -3.33 4.75 -3.46
C LEU A 111 -3.78 4.44 -2.03
N ALA A 112 -2.85 4.24 -1.09
CA ALA A 112 -3.17 4.12 0.33
C ALA A 112 -3.76 5.43 0.89
N LEU A 113 -3.15 6.58 0.61
CA LEU A 113 -3.68 7.90 0.99
C LEU A 113 -5.07 8.14 0.40
N ARG A 114 -5.27 7.81 -0.89
CA ARG A 114 -6.60 7.86 -1.52
C ARG A 114 -7.62 6.98 -0.81
N THR A 115 -7.22 5.80 -0.34
CA THR A 115 -8.09 4.90 0.41
C THR A 115 -8.49 5.50 1.76
N ILE A 116 -7.54 6.13 2.47
CA ILE A 116 -7.79 6.81 3.75
C ILE A 116 -8.74 7.99 3.54
N TYR A 117 -8.44 8.86 2.57
CA TYR A 117 -9.29 10.00 2.20
C TYR A 117 -10.71 9.56 1.81
N GLY A 118 -10.81 8.48 1.03
CA GLY A 118 -12.07 7.96 0.52
C GLY A 118 -12.95 7.25 1.55
N ARG A 119 -12.38 6.82 2.68
CA ARG A 119 -13.05 5.96 3.66
C ARG A 119 -14.17 6.71 4.41
N ARG A 120 -15.38 6.13 4.39
CA ARG A 120 -16.58 6.67 5.06
C ARG A 120 -16.80 6.10 6.46
N HIS A 121 -16.45 4.83 6.67
CA HIS A 121 -16.66 4.11 7.92
C HIS A 121 -15.38 3.43 8.40
N TRP A 122 -15.18 3.47 9.71
CA TRP A 122 -14.04 2.88 10.41
C TRP A 122 -14.39 1.60 11.18
N LYS A 123 -15.64 1.11 11.02
CA LYS A 123 -16.03 -0.22 11.49
C LYS A 123 -15.43 -1.24 10.52
N MET A 124 -14.41 -1.97 10.97
CA MET A 124 -13.65 -2.94 10.18
C MET A 124 -13.39 -4.20 11.01
N PRO A 125 -13.26 -5.37 10.37
CA PRO A 125 -12.80 -6.57 11.05
C PRO A 125 -11.37 -6.37 11.59
N LEU A 126 -11.02 -7.09 12.66
CA LEU A 126 -9.70 -6.99 13.31
C LEU A 126 -8.53 -7.18 12.33
N THR A 127 -8.67 -8.08 11.35
CA THR A 127 -7.64 -8.33 10.34
C THR A 127 -7.33 -7.13 9.45
N GLU A 128 -8.34 -6.31 9.13
CA GLU A 128 -8.14 -5.06 8.39
C GLU A 128 -7.49 -3.99 9.27
N TRP A 129 -7.86 -3.94 10.56
CA TRP A 129 -7.21 -3.06 11.53
C TRP A 129 -5.73 -3.36 11.70
N VAL A 130 -5.38 -4.63 11.91
CA VAL A 130 -3.97 -5.07 12.03
C VAL A 130 -3.19 -4.73 10.77
N ARG A 131 -3.75 -5.00 9.58
CA ARG A 131 -3.11 -4.66 8.31
C ARG A 131 -2.89 -3.16 8.15
N LEU A 132 -3.88 -2.34 8.53
CA LEU A 132 -3.80 -0.89 8.43
C LEU A 132 -2.75 -0.35 9.41
N TRP A 133 -2.80 -0.78 10.67
CA TRP A 133 -1.83 -0.39 11.69
C TRP A 133 -0.41 -0.76 11.26
N ALA A 134 -0.19 -2.00 10.80
CA ALA A 134 1.11 -2.46 10.31
C ALA A 134 1.59 -1.65 9.09
N GLY A 135 0.69 -1.27 8.18
CA GLY A 135 1.01 -0.45 7.02
C GLY A 135 1.36 1.00 7.37
N LEU A 136 0.75 1.55 8.43
CA LEU A 136 1.01 2.92 8.91
C LEU A 136 2.22 3.00 9.84
N SER A 137 2.53 1.95 10.58
CA SER A 137 3.72 1.88 11.44
C SER A 137 4.99 1.57 10.63
N LEU A 138 4.86 0.86 9.50
CA LEU A 138 5.98 0.52 8.63
C LEU A 138 6.83 1.75 8.23
N PRO A 139 6.28 2.83 7.63
CA PRO A 139 7.08 4.00 7.25
C PRO A 139 7.83 4.65 8.43
N LEU A 140 7.25 4.65 9.63
CA LEU A 140 7.88 5.26 10.82
C LEU A 140 9.22 4.60 11.14
N LEU A 141 9.31 3.28 11.01
CA LEU A 141 10.53 2.51 11.22
C LEU A 141 11.42 2.48 9.96
N LEU A 142 10.80 2.40 8.79
CA LEU A 142 11.48 2.28 7.50
C LEU A 142 12.27 3.54 7.13
N ILE A 143 11.78 4.74 7.46
CA ILE A 143 12.47 5.99 7.13
C ILE A 143 13.88 6.01 7.72
N ARG A 144 14.05 5.64 9.00
CA ARG A 144 15.38 5.55 9.62
C ARG A 144 16.26 4.54 8.87
N HIS A 145 15.72 3.36 8.58
CA HIS A 145 16.45 2.31 7.86
C HIS A 145 16.95 2.80 6.50
N VAL A 146 16.07 3.37 5.68
CA VAL A 146 16.36 3.83 4.31
C VAL A 146 17.31 5.04 4.33
N VAL A 147 17.14 5.97 5.28
CA VAL A 147 18.01 7.13 5.42
C VAL A 147 19.45 6.71 5.76
N SER A 148 19.61 5.82 6.74
CA SER A 148 20.93 5.35 7.19
C SER A 148 21.61 4.36 6.22
N THR A 149 20.91 3.90 5.19
CA THR A 149 21.46 2.94 4.19
C THR A 149 21.45 3.52 2.78
N ARG A 150 20.31 3.51 2.11
CA ARG A 150 20.15 3.90 0.70
C ARG A 150 20.43 5.37 0.47
N LEU A 151 19.90 6.26 1.31
CA LEU A 151 20.10 7.71 1.16
C LEU A 151 21.54 8.09 1.51
N ALA A 152 22.07 7.58 2.62
CA ALA A 152 23.48 7.76 2.99
C ALA A 152 24.43 7.32 1.87
N SER A 153 24.12 6.19 1.23
CA SER A 153 24.90 5.69 0.10
C SER A 153 24.80 6.59 -1.13
N SER A 154 23.59 7.02 -1.48
CA SER A 154 23.36 7.78 -2.72
C SER A 154 23.81 9.24 -2.64
N LEU A 155 23.74 9.87 -1.46
CA LEU A 155 24.05 11.30 -1.30
C LEU A 155 25.44 11.56 -0.71
N TYR A 156 25.96 10.64 0.11
CA TYR A 156 27.20 10.85 0.87
C TYR A 156 28.25 9.76 0.61
N GLY A 157 28.00 8.85 -0.34
CA GLY A 157 28.95 7.80 -0.73
C GLY A 157 29.24 6.76 0.34
N PHE A 158 28.33 6.57 1.31
CA PHE A 158 28.42 5.45 2.24
C PHE A 158 28.23 4.12 1.50
N GLU A 159 29.19 3.20 1.57
CA GLU A 159 29.06 1.89 0.92
C GLU A 159 28.59 0.84 1.94
N PRO A 160 27.29 0.46 1.91
CA PRO A 160 26.75 -0.46 2.89
C PRO A 160 27.30 -1.87 2.68
N ASN A 161 27.89 -2.42 3.73
CA ASN A 161 28.12 -3.85 3.88
C ASN A 161 27.55 -4.30 5.24
N TYR A 162 27.43 -5.61 5.45
CA TYR A 162 26.83 -6.13 6.68
C TYR A 162 27.60 -5.74 7.94
N GLU A 163 28.93 -5.74 7.88
CA GLU A 163 29.79 -5.34 9.00
C GLU A 163 29.51 -3.89 9.43
N ARG A 164 29.60 -2.92 8.52
CA ARG A 164 29.36 -1.50 8.77
C ARG A 164 27.94 -1.24 9.26
N ILE A 165 26.95 -1.91 8.68
CA ILE A 165 25.55 -1.79 9.11
C ILE A 165 25.40 -2.31 10.54
N VAL A 166 25.91 -3.51 10.84
CA VAL A 166 25.84 -4.10 12.18
C VAL A 166 26.54 -3.20 13.21
N ILE A 167 27.75 -2.72 12.90
CA ILE A 167 28.48 -1.78 13.76
C ILE A 167 27.63 -0.54 14.03
N SER A 168 27.10 0.10 12.98
CA SER A 168 26.24 1.29 13.11
C SER A 168 24.99 1.04 13.97
N LEU A 169 24.39 -0.15 13.89
CA LEU A 169 23.20 -0.50 14.69
C LEU A 169 23.52 -0.76 16.16
N ILE A 170 24.70 -1.33 16.45
CA ILE A 170 25.18 -1.51 17.82
C ILE A 170 25.52 -0.15 18.42
N THR A 171 26.35 0.65 17.75
CA THR A 171 26.84 1.94 18.28
C THR A 171 25.74 2.98 18.43
N SER A 172 24.72 2.97 17.56
CA SER A 172 23.55 3.84 17.70
C SER A 172 22.49 3.34 18.70
N GLY A 173 22.61 2.11 19.19
CA GLY A 173 21.58 1.47 20.03
C GLY A 173 20.26 1.17 19.32
N THR A 174 20.19 1.28 17.99
CA THR A 174 18.93 1.17 17.22
C THR A 174 18.62 -0.24 16.70
N GLN A 175 19.47 -1.22 16.99
CA GLN A 175 19.27 -2.62 16.57
C GLN A 175 17.87 -3.17 16.89
N GLY A 176 17.30 -2.85 18.07
CA GLY A 176 15.97 -3.32 18.46
C GLY A 176 14.86 -2.76 17.58
N LEU A 177 14.97 -1.48 17.17
CA LEU A 177 14.01 -0.85 16.26
C LEU A 177 14.10 -1.45 14.85
N GLN A 178 15.29 -1.81 14.38
CA GLN A 178 15.48 -2.46 13.07
C GLN A 178 14.99 -3.91 13.07
N LEU A 179 15.11 -4.63 14.20
CA LEU A 179 14.48 -5.94 14.35
C LEU A 179 12.95 -5.81 14.39
N ALA A 180 12.42 -4.80 15.10
CA ALA A 180 10.99 -4.54 15.13
C ALA A 180 10.41 -4.20 13.74
N LEU A 181 11.18 -3.57 12.84
CA LEU A 181 10.79 -3.26 11.46
C LEU A 181 10.43 -4.50 10.63
N LEU A 182 10.98 -5.68 10.95
CA LEU A 182 10.73 -6.92 10.22
C LEU A 182 9.23 -7.29 10.20
N ALA A 183 8.52 -7.04 11.31
CA ALA A 183 7.15 -7.49 11.48
C ALA A 183 6.10 -6.62 10.74
N PRO A 184 6.05 -5.28 10.89
CA PRO A 184 4.99 -4.46 10.28
C PRO A 184 4.93 -4.60 8.77
N GLY A 185 6.08 -4.55 8.08
CA GLY A 185 6.12 -4.66 6.62
C GLY A 185 5.66 -6.02 6.13
N TRP A 186 6.12 -7.08 6.80
CA TRP A 186 5.78 -8.46 6.45
C TRP A 186 4.30 -8.76 6.70
N VAL A 187 3.79 -8.41 7.89
CA VAL A 187 2.38 -8.59 8.26
C VAL A 187 1.47 -7.79 7.31
N HIS A 188 1.81 -6.52 7.03
CA HIS A 188 1.05 -5.69 6.11
C HIS A 188 0.95 -6.31 4.71
N GLY A 189 2.08 -6.74 4.14
CA GLY A 189 2.16 -7.34 2.82
C GLY A 189 1.43 -8.68 2.73
N CYS A 190 1.70 -9.59 3.67
CA CYS A 190 1.08 -10.91 3.74
C CYS A 190 -0.43 -10.84 3.93
N LEU A 191 -0.92 -10.01 4.87
CA LEU A 191 -2.37 -9.80 5.05
C LEU A 191 -2.99 -9.15 3.82
N GLY A 192 -2.31 -8.21 3.18
CA GLY A 192 -2.80 -7.56 1.97
C GLY A 192 -2.99 -8.53 0.80
N LEU A 193 -2.02 -9.41 0.60
CA LEU A 193 -2.09 -10.46 -0.41
C LEU A 193 -3.14 -11.53 -0.05
N TRP A 194 -3.17 -11.98 1.20
CA TRP A 194 -4.15 -12.96 1.69
C TRP A 194 -5.59 -12.48 1.52
N LEU A 195 -5.91 -11.27 1.98
CA LEU A 195 -7.27 -10.71 1.87
C LEU A 195 -7.73 -10.59 0.41
N ARG A 196 -6.79 -10.42 -0.53
CA ARG A 196 -7.08 -10.37 -1.97
C ARG A 196 -7.29 -11.76 -2.58
N MET A 197 -6.57 -12.78 -2.11
CA MET A 197 -6.54 -14.09 -2.75
C MET A 197 -7.37 -15.17 -2.03
N ARG A 198 -7.77 -14.98 -0.77
CA ARG A 198 -8.46 -15.99 0.07
C ARG A 198 -9.72 -16.62 -0.54
N HIS A 199 -10.33 -15.94 -1.51
CA HIS A 199 -11.51 -16.43 -2.23
C HIS A 199 -11.18 -17.51 -3.27
N ARG A 200 -9.91 -17.62 -3.69
CA ARG A 200 -9.44 -18.63 -4.65
C ARG A 200 -9.14 -19.96 -3.94
N ALA A 201 -9.55 -21.08 -4.55
CA ALA A 201 -9.37 -22.41 -3.98
C ALA A 201 -7.88 -22.74 -3.69
N GLY A 202 -6.98 -22.40 -4.62
CA GLY A 202 -5.54 -22.60 -4.44
C GLY A 202 -4.97 -21.85 -3.24
N ALA A 203 -5.41 -20.60 -3.01
CA ALA A 203 -4.96 -19.82 -1.85
C ALA A 203 -5.42 -20.44 -0.53
N ARG A 204 -6.63 -21.01 -0.48
CA ARG A 204 -7.12 -21.73 0.72
C ARG A 204 -6.31 -22.99 1.00
N ARG A 205 -5.95 -23.76 -0.04
CA ARG A 205 -5.08 -24.95 0.09
C ARG A 205 -3.67 -24.58 0.54
N ALA A 206 -3.14 -23.44 0.09
CA ALA A 206 -1.82 -22.96 0.47
C ALA A 206 -1.76 -22.31 1.87
N LYS A 207 -2.91 -22.10 2.54
CA LYS A 207 -3.00 -21.41 3.83
C LYS A 207 -1.99 -21.89 4.90
N PRO A 208 -1.81 -23.20 5.18
CA PRO A 208 -0.85 -23.63 6.19
C PRO A 208 0.60 -23.22 5.85
N TYR A 209 1.01 -23.36 4.59
CA TYR A 209 2.33 -22.93 4.13
C TYR A 209 2.51 -21.41 4.22
N LEU A 210 1.48 -20.63 3.87
CA LEU A 210 1.50 -19.17 4.01
C LEU A 210 1.60 -18.73 5.47
N MET A 211 0.99 -19.47 6.41
CA MET A 211 1.12 -19.21 7.85
C MET A 211 2.52 -19.57 8.36
N GLY A 212 3.07 -20.70 7.91
CA GLY A 212 4.47 -21.06 8.19
C GLY A 212 5.43 -20.00 7.70
N LEU A 213 5.24 -19.48 6.48
CA LEU A 213 6.06 -18.42 5.91
C LEU A 213 5.86 -17.06 6.63
N LEU A 214 4.63 -16.76 7.07
CA LEU A 214 4.30 -15.54 7.79
C LEU A 214 5.15 -15.40 9.06
N VAL A 215 5.38 -16.49 9.79
CA VAL A 215 6.16 -16.50 11.03
C VAL A 215 7.62 -16.84 10.77
N GLY A 216 7.89 -17.87 9.97
CA GLY A 216 9.22 -18.44 9.79
C GLY A 216 10.21 -17.47 9.13
N LEU A 217 9.81 -16.75 8.09
CA LEU A 217 10.76 -15.91 7.35
C LEU A 217 11.30 -14.74 8.20
N PRO A 218 10.47 -13.94 8.91
CA PRO A 218 10.99 -12.93 9.84
C PRO A 218 11.86 -13.52 10.96
N MET A 219 11.51 -14.70 11.49
CA MET A 219 12.31 -15.34 12.54
C MET A 219 13.69 -15.78 12.03
N LEU A 220 13.76 -16.38 10.84
CA LEU A 220 15.03 -16.73 10.20
C LEU A 220 15.86 -15.48 9.89
N SER A 221 15.23 -14.42 9.40
CA SER A 221 15.89 -13.12 9.17
C SER A 221 16.46 -12.53 10.47
N ALA A 222 15.71 -12.59 11.57
CA ALA A 222 16.17 -12.12 12.87
C ALA A 222 17.32 -12.96 13.42
N ALA A 223 17.22 -14.29 13.32
CA ALA A 223 18.30 -15.21 13.69
C ALA A 223 19.58 -14.93 12.90
N GLY A 224 19.46 -14.73 11.59
CA GLY A 224 20.59 -14.37 10.73
C GLY A 224 21.24 -13.05 11.13
N PHE A 225 20.45 -12.03 11.47
CA PHE A 225 20.98 -10.78 12.02
C PHE A 225 21.74 -10.98 13.33
N VAL A 226 21.20 -11.77 14.27
CA VAL A 226 21.87 -12.06 15.55
C VAL A 226 23.20 -12.79 15.32
N ARG A 227 23.23 -13.77 14.40
CA ARG A 227 24.45 -14.49 14.01
C ARG A 227 25.50 -13.57 13.40
N MET A 228 25.11 -12.68 12.48
CA MET A 228 26.01 -11.67 11.93
C MET A 228 26.54 -10.72 13.01
N LYS A 229 25.70 -10.30 13.96
CA LYS A 229 26.11 -9.47 15.10
C LYS A 229 27.21 -10.15 15.93
N GLN A 230 27.02 -11.42 16.26
CA GLN A 230 28.01 -12.21 16.99
C GLN A 230 29.32 -12.34 16.20
N ALA A 231 29.24 -12.61 14.90
CA ALA A 231 30.40 -12.73 14.03
C ALA A 231 31.21 -11.42 13.97
N VAL A 232 30.54 -10.28 13.81
CA VAL A 232 31.21 -8.96 13.79
C VAL A 232 31.89 -8.67 15.13
N LEU A 233 31.21 -8.92 16.26
CA LEU A 233 31.80 -8.73 17.59
C LEU A 233 33.02 -9.62 17.83
N ALA A 234 33.02 -10.86 17.30
CA ALA A 234 34.15 -11.78 17.42
C ALA A 234 35.35 -11.36 16.55
N LEU A 235 35.12 -10.67 15.42
CA LEU A 235 36.17 -10.18 14.53
C LEU A 235 36.78 -8.85 15.01
N CYS A 236 36.06 -8.09 15.84
CA CYS A 236 36.54 -6.80 16.34
C CYS A 236 37.48 -6.98 17.54
N THR A 237 38.76 -6.60 17.37
CA THR A 237 39.77 -6.60 18.43
C THR A 237 39.89 -5.26 19.18
N GLY A 238 39.09 -4.25 18.80
CA GLY A 238 39.10 -2.91 19.38
C GLY A 238 37.70 -2.29 19.44
N PRO A 239 37.57 -1.00 19.83
CA PRO A 239 36.28 -0.34 19.90
C PRO A 239 35.60 -0.31 18.54
N LEU A 240 34.29 -0.59 18.53
CA LEU A 240 33.48 -0.51 17.32
C LEU A 240 33.46 0.93 16.81
N ARG A 241 33.95 1.15 15.59
CA ARG A 241 34.00 2.47 14.96
C ARG A 241 32.97 2.56 13.84
N THR A 242 32.01 3.45 14.00
CA THR A 242 31.06 3.79 12.94
C THR A 242 31.80 4.38 11.74
N ASP A 243 31.32 4.10 10.52
CA ASP A 243 31.89 4.62 9.28
C ASP A 243 32.04 6.17 9.34
N PRO A 244 33.23 6.73 9.05
CA PRO A 244 33.46 8.18 9.12
C PRO A 244 32.48 9.01 8.29
N LYS A 245 31.97 8.48 7.17
CA LYS A 245 31.00 9.19 6.33
C LYS A 245 29.66 9.36 7.04
N LEU A 246 29.22 8.35 7.81
CA LEU A 246 28.00 8.45 8.60
C LEU A 246 28.15 9.45 9.75
N VAL A 247 29.32 9.50 10.38
CA VAL A 247 29.63 10.47 11.45
C VAL A 247 29.68 11.90 10.88
N ALA A 248 30.42 12.10 9.78
CA ALA A 248 30.57 13.40 9.14
C ALA A 248 29.23 14.01 8.67
N HIS A 249 28.30 13.17 8.21
CA HIS A 249 27.00 13.61 7.68
C HIS A 249 25.82 13.35 8.63
N GLN A 250 26.08 13.09 9.91
CA GLN A 250 25.05 12.72 10.89
C GLN A 250 23.93 13.78 10.97
N LEU A 251 24.28 15.06 11.07
CA LEU A 251 23.32 16.16 11.13
C LEU A 251 22.41 16.21 9.89
N SER A 252 22.99 16.05 8.70
CA SER A 252 22.24 16.05 7.45
C SER A 252 21.32 14.83 7.35
N LEU A 253 21.78 13.65 7.77
CA LEU A 253 20.97 12.43 7.81
C LEU A 253 19.81 12.56 8.80
N ASP A 254 20.03 13.16 9.97
CA ASP A 254 18.99 13.42 10.96
C ASP A 254 17.95 14.42 10.44
N ALA A 255 18.37 15.46 9.72
CA ALA A 255 17.48 16.40 9.04
C ALA A 255 16.63 15.70 7.96
N TRP A 256 17.23 14.85 7.13
CA TRP A 256 16.49 14.04 6.16
C TRP A 256 15.45 13.13 6.83
N ARG A 257 15.84 12.44 7.91
CA ARG A 257 14.92 11.59 8.68
C ARG A 257 13.74 12.41 9.21
N HIS A 258 14.00 13.57 9.79
CA HIS A 258 12.97 14.46 10.32
C HIS A 258 12.03 14.96 9.22
N ASN A 259 12.58 15.50 8.13
CA ASN A 259 11.78 16.09 7.04
C ASN A 259 10.89 15.05 6.35
N ILE A 260 11.43 13.86 6.06
CA ILE A 260 10.65 12.77 5.46
C ILE A 260 9.55 12.31 6.41
N LEU A 261 9.84 12.21 7.72
CA LEU A 261 8.85 11.86 8.73
C LEU A 261 7.73 12.91 8.81
N MET A 262 8.07 14.19 8.84
CA MET A 262 7.07 15.28 8.88
C MET A 262 6.22 15.31 7.62
N LEU A 263 6.82 15.09 6.44
CA LEU A 263 6.08 14.97 5.19
C LEU A 263 5.10 13.79 5.24
N TYR A 264 5.56 12.61 5.67
CA TYR A 264 4.74 11.42 5.81
C TYR A 264 3.53 11.66 6.74
N LEU A 265 3.78 12.21 7.94
CA LEU A 265 2.73 12.49 8.91
C LEU A 265 1.74 13.55 8.38
N SER A 266 2.24 14.61 7.74
CA SER A 266 1.41 15.67 7.17
C SER A 266 0.50 15.14 6.06
N LEU A 267 1.01 14.30 5.17
CA LEU A 267 0.21 13.66 4.12
C LEU A 267 -0.86 12.73 4.70
N LEU A 268 -0.50 11.94 5.72
CA LEU A 268 -1.42 11.02 6.37
C LEU A 268 -2.55 11.74 7.11
N ILE A 269 -2.19 12.71 7.97
CA ILE A 269 -3.12 13.53 8.74
C ILE A 269 -4.00 14.35 7.77
N GLY A 270 -3.38 14.97 6.77
CA GLY A 270 -4.08 15.74 5.74
C GLY A 270 -5.12 14.91 4.99
N ALA A 271 -4.75 13.71 4.52
CA ALA A 271 -5.68 12.81 3.85
C ALA A 271 -6.84 12.39 4.76
N PHE A 272 -6.55 12.07 6.02
CA PHE A 272 -7.57 11.71 7.01
C PHE A 272 -8.54 12.86 7.30
N VAL A 273 -8.02 14.04 7.65
CA VAL A 273 -8.81 15.23 7.99
C VAL A 273 -9.66 15.67 6.80
N ALA A 274 -9.07 15.76 5.61
CA ALA A 274 -9.80 16.11 4.39
C ALA A 274 -10.92 15.10 4.09
N GLY A 275 -10.67 13.80 4.28
CA GLY A 275 -11.69 12.75 4.17
C GLY A 275 -12.84 12.94 5.17
N GLN A 276 -12.54 13.23 6.44
CA GLN A 276 -13.56 13.48 7.46
C GLN A 276 -14.39 14.74 7.16
N VAL A 277 -13.75 15.83 6.72
CA VAL A 277 -14.44 17.07 6.32
C VAL A 277 -15.38 16.80 5.15
N ARG A 278 -14.91 16.09 4.11
CA ARG A 278 -15.74 15.68 2.97
C ARG A 278 -16.96 14.89 3.43
N ASN A 279 -16.75 13.85 4.24
CA ASN A 279 -17.84 12.99 4.73
C ASN A 279 -18.86 13.78 5.59
N ARG A 280 -18.40 14.75 6.40
CA ARG A 280 -19.29 15.64 7.16
C ARG A 280 -20.12 16.54 6.24
N ARG A 281 -19.51 17.12 5.21
CA ARG A 281 -20.20 17.97 4.22
C ARG A 281 -21.27 17.18 3.45
N GLU A 282 -20.96 15.95 3.02
CA GLU A 282 -21.92 15.07 2.35
C GLU A 282 -23.12 14.74 3.25
N ARG A 283 -22.88 14.35 4.51
CA ARG A 283 -23.96 14.08 5.48
C ARG A 283 -24.86 15.30 5.72
N ARG A 284 -24.28 16.50 5.82
CA ARG A 284 -25.05 17.75 5.97
C ARG A 284 -25.89 18.04 4.74
N ARG A 285 -25.35 17.82 3.53
CA ARG A 285 -26.11 17.99 2.27
C ARG A 285 -27.30 17.04 2.19
N LEU A 286 -27.10 15.76 2.52
CA LEU A 286 -28.16 14.76 2.51
C LEU A 286 -29.26 15.08 3.54
N ARG A 287 -28.88 15.46 4.77
CA ARG A 287 -29.86 15.88 5.79
C ARG A 287 -30.69 17.09 5.34
N LYS A 288 -30.06 18.09 4.73
CA LYS A 288 -30.78 19.26 4.19
C LYS A 288 -31.77 18.86 3.10
N ALA A 289 -31.37 17.97 2.18
CA ALA A 289 -32.25 17.50 1.12
C ALA A 289 -33.47 16.71 1.64
N THR A 290 -33.30 15.96 2.74
CA THR A 290 -34.41 15.23 3.38
C THR A 290 -35.36 16.14 4.14
N MET A 291 -34.92 17.31 4.63
CA MET A 291 -35.77 18.27 5.34
C MET A 291 -36.54 19.22 4.41
N THR A 292 -36.18 19.24 3.12
CA THR A 292 -36.84 20.07 2.09
C THR A 292 -37.88 19.30 1.26
N VAL A 293 -38.15 18.03 1.62
CA VAL A 293 -39.19 17.16 1.07
C VAL A 293 -40.22 16.94 2.16
#